data_AF-A0A895KWE5-F1
#
_entry.id   AF-A0A895KWE5-F1
#
_cell.length_a   1.000
_cell.length_b   1.000
_cell.length_c   1.000
_cell.angle_alpha   90.00
_cell.angle_beta   90.00
_cell.angle_gamma   90.00
#
_symmetry.space_group_name_H-M   'P 1'
#
loop_
_entity.id
_entity.type
_entity.pdbx_description
1 polymer ?
#
loop_
_entity_poly.entity_id
_entity_poly.type
_entity_poly.pdbx_seq_one_letter_code
_entity_poly.pdbx_strand_id
1 'polypeptide(L)'
;MSNVSDSEYMSTEAQTKLVENSNQINSCVEAIQKLINNSGNKNFISWLNQYYDFLNSLSLHQESSFVNILLFLILMFSVFNFLAIFFGNEIIKYFNLENKFPSLATFFKLRTKFKKYYLLWSIFVLFVVCSVGICINLLILL
;
A
#
# COMPACT_ATOMS: atom_id res chain seq x y z
N MET A 1 -66.58 -33.33 -12.20
CA MET A 1 -65.31 -34.09 -12.11
C MET A 1 -64.26 -33.38 -12.96
N SER A 2 -63.76 -32.20 -12.52
CA SER A 2 -62.60 -31.52 -13.17
C SER A 2 -62.07 -30.24 -12.47
N ASN A 3 -62.47 -29.86 -11.25
CA ASN A 3 -62.11 -28.54 -10.68
C ASN A 3 -61.35 -28.57 -9.34
N VAL A 4 -61.05 -29.75 -8.80
CA VAL A 4 -60.37 -29.88 -7.48
C VAL A 4 -58.89 -30.21 -7.63
N SER A 5 -58.48 -30.85 -8.74
CA SER A 5 -57.07 -31.14 -9.05
C SER A 5 -56.25 -29.88 -9.29
N ASP A 6 -56.78 -28.92 -10.08
CA ASP A 6 -55.94 -27.84 -10.63
C ASP A 6 -55.55 -26.78 -9.59
N SER A 7 -56.25 -26.67 -8.46
CA SER A 7 -55.88 -25.72 -7.40
C SER A 7 -54.76 -26.23 -6.48
N GLU A 8 -54.59 -27.54 -6.38
CA GLU A 8 -53.59 -28.20 -5.52
C GLU A 8 -52.23 -28.33 -6.23
N TYR A 9 -52.23 -28.51 -7.56
CA TYR A 9 -51.01 -28.45 -8.37
C TYR A 9 -50.43 -27.02 -8.46
N MET A 10 -51.29 -26.00 -8.51
CA MET A 10 -50.88 -24.59 -8.57
C MET A 10 -50.24 -24.08 -7.26
N SER A 11 -50.64 -24.63 -6.10
CA SER A 11 -50.04 -24.27 -4.81
C SER A 11 -48.67 -24.94 -4.60
N THR A 12 -48.47 -26.13 -5.16
CA THR A 12 -47.21 -26.90 -5.09
C THR A 12 -46.14 -26.33 -6.03
N GLU A 13 -46.51 -25.92 -7.26
CA GLU A 13 -45.59 -25.22 -8.15
C GLU A 13 -45.17 -23.84 -7.61
N ALA A 14 -46.09 -23.12 -6.96
CA ALA A 14 -45.79 -21.85 -6.33
C ALA A 14 -44.82 -22.02 -5.15
N GLN A 15 -45.00 -23.05 -4.32
CA GLN A 15 -44.06 -23.36 -3.24
C GLN A 15 -42.68 -23.79 -3.77
N THR A 16 -42.65 -24.57 -4.85
CA THR A 16 -41.38 -25.02 -5.46
C THR A 16 -40.58 -23.85 -6.03
N LYS A 17 -41.23 -22.90 -6.71
CA LYS A 17 -40.60 -21.68 -7.23
C LYS A 17 -40.13 -20.73 -6.12
N LEU A 18 -40.83 -20.69 -4.98
CA LEU A 18 -40.41 -19.91 -3.81
C LEU A 18 -39.16 -20.50 -3.13
N VAL A 19 -39.08 -21.82 -3.03
CA VAL A 19 -37.90 -22.53 -2.50
C VAL A 19 -36.71 -22.34 -3.43
N GLU A 20 -36.91 -22.40 -4.75
CA GLU A 20 -35.86 -22.18 -5.74
C GLU A 20 -35.31 -20.74 -5.69
N ASN A 21 -36.18 -19.74 -5.60
CA ASN A 21 -35.77 -18.34 -5.42
C ASN A 21 -35.03 -18.10 -4.09
N SER A 22 -35.45 -18.74 -3.01
CA SER A 22 -34.75 -18.67 -1.71
C SER A 22 -33.32 -19.21 -1.80
N ASN A 23 -33.14 -20.34 -2.51
CA ASN A 23 -31.82 -20.94 -2.72
C ASN A 23 -30.91 -20.07 -3.59
N GLN A 24 -31.48 -19.40 -4.60
CA GLN A 24 -30.75 -18.42 -5.41
C GLN A 24 -30.34 -17.17 -4.61
N ILE A 25 -31.19 -16.68 -3.71
CA ILE A 25 -30.85 -15.57 -2.81
C ILE A 25 -29.73 -15.98 -1.85
N ASN A 26 -29.80 -17.16 -1.26
CA ASN A 26 -28.79 -17.64 -0.31
C ASN A 26 -27.42 -17.82 -0.99
N SER A 27 -27.38 -18.38 -2.21
CA SER A 27 -26.14 -18.49 -2.97
C SER A 27 -25.57 -17.13 -3.38
N CYS A 28 -26.42 -16.13 -3.66
CA CYS A 28 -26.00 -14.76 -3.92
C CYS A 28 -25.41 -14.10 -2.67
N VAL A 29 -26.03 -14.30 -1.50
CA VAL A 29 -25.54 -13.80 -0.20
C VAL A 29 -24.20 -14.42 0.16
N GLU A 30 -24.01 -15.72 -0.06
CA GLU A 30 -22.72 -16.39 0.15
C GLU A 30 -21.63 -15.87 -0.79
N ALA A 31 -21.96 -15.59 -2.05
CA ALA A 31 -21.02 -15.01 -3.02
C ALA A 31 -20.59 -13.59 -2.59
N ILE A 32 -21.54 -12.78 -2.10
CA ILE A 32 -21.25 -11.43 -1.58
C ILE A 32 -20.38 -11.50 -0.32
N GLN A 33 -20.67 -12.42 0.62
CA GLN A 33 -19.83 -12.61 1.80
C GLN A 33 -18.41 -13.06 1.45
N LYS A 34 -18.26 -13.95 0.46
CA LYS A 34 -16.93 -14.36 -0.04
C LYS A 34 -16.18 -13.18 -0.66
N LEU A 35 -16.83 -12.31 -1.43
CA LEU A 35 -16.21 -11.11 -2.00
C LEU A 35 -15.81 -10.08 -0.93
N ILE A 36 -16.63 -9.88 0.11
CA ILE A 36 -16.30 -9.01 1.24
C ILE A 36 -15.13 -9.58 2.06
N ASN A 37 -15.09 -10.90 2.25
CA ASN A 37 -14.02 -11.57 2.99
C ASN A 37 -12.69 -11.62 2.21
N ASN A 38 -12.76 -11.73 0.88
CA ASN A 38 -11.58 -11.76 0.00
C ASN A 38 -11.14 -10.36 -0.45
N SER A 39 -11.88 -9.31 -0.06
CA SER A 39 -11.47 -7.92 -0.24
C SER A 39 -10.23 -7.68 0.61
N GLY A 40 -9.09 -7.44 -0.04
CA GLY A 40 -7.74 -7.35 0.54
C GLY A 40 -7.54 -6.32 1.65
N ASN A 41 -8.59 -5.60 2.04
CA ASN A 41 -8.61 -4.66 3.14
C ASN A 41 -8.51 -5.34 4.53
N LYS A 42 -8.99 -6.59 4.68
CA LYS A 42 -8.92 -7.30 5.99
C LYS A 42 -7.48 -7.63 6.40
N ASN A 43 -6.63 -7.96 5.43
CA ASN A 43 -5.23 -8.28 5.69
C ASN A 43 -4.44 -7.03 6.07
N PHE A 44 -4.74 -5.88 5.46
CA PHE A 44 -4.09 -4.61 5.79
C PHE A 44 -4.52 -4.09 7.18
N ILE A 45 -5.81 -4.15 7.50
CA ILE A 45 -6.33 -3.74 8.82
C ILE A 45 -5.78 -4.66 9.92
N SER A 46 -5.73 -5.98 9.67
CA SER A 46 -5.13 -6.93 10.61
C SER A 46 -3.64 -6.65 10.85
N TRP A 47 -2.89 -6.37 9.79
CA TRP A 47 -1.47 -6.00 9.90
C TRP A 47 -1.26 -4.69 10.65
N LEU A 48 -2.09 -3.68 10.42
CA LEU A 48 -2.04 -2.41 11.15
C LEU A 48 -2.34 -2.60 12.65
N ASN A 49 -3.32 -3.43 12.99
CA ASN A 49 -3.63 -3.72 14.39
C ASN A 49 -2.46 -4.45 15.08
N GLN A 50 -1.85 -5.43 14.42
CA GLN A 50 -0.67 -6.11 14.95
C GLN A 50 0.52 -5.16 15.15
N TYR A 51 0.69 -4.20 14.24
CA TYR A 51 1.73 -3.18 14.36
C TYR A 51 1.43 -2.19 15.51
N TYR A 52 0.17 -1.82 15.69
CA TYR A 52 -0.26 -0.96 16.80
C TYR A 52 -0.05 -1.66 18.15
N ASP A 53 -0.42 -2.94 18.26
CA ASP A 53 -0.21 -3.72 19.48
C ASP A 53 1.28 -3.87 19.80
N PHE A 54 2.13 -4.03 18.79
CA PHE A 54 3.58 -4.01 18.96
C PHE A 54 4.06 -2.66 19.50
N LEU A 55 3.65 -1.55 18.90
CA LEU A 55 4.02 -0.20 19.37
C LEU A 55 3.56 0.04 20.81
N ASN A 56 2.34 -0.38 21.16
CA ASN A 56 1.76 -0.20 22.49
C ASN A 56 2.43 -1.08 23.57
N SER A 57 3.18 -2.11 23.15
CA SER A 57 3.97 -2.94 24.06
C SER A 57 5.33 -2.31 24.45
N LEU A 58 5.77 -1.26 23.74
CA LEU A 58 7.03 -0.57 24.02
C LEU A 58 6.86 0.47 25.13
N SER A 59 7.91 0.65 25.94
CA SER A 59 7.99 1.78 26.87
C SER A 59 8.14 3.11 26.11
N LEU A 60 7.56 4.20 26.63
CA LEU A 60 7.68 5.56 26.06
C LEU A 60 9.11 5.95 25.65
N HIS A 61 10.11 5.60 26.48
CA HIS A 61 11.51 5.89 26.17
C HIS A 61 12.07 5.04 25.01
N GLN A 62 11.61 3.80 24.87
CA GLN A 62 12.00 2.89 23.79
C GLN A 62 11.34 3.30 22.48
N GLU A 63 10.08 3.73 22.51
CA GLU A 63 9.36 4.24 21.36
C GLU A 63 10.06 5.49 20.78
N SER A 64 10.39 6.45 21.64
CA SER A 64 11.14 7.66 21.25
C SER A 64 12.49 7.32 20.60
N SER A 65 13.24 6.40 21.21
CA SER A 65 14.55 5.99 20.69
C SER A 65 14.43 5.29 19.34
N PHE A 66 13.41 4.43 19.18
CA PHE A 66 13.13 3.73 17.94
C PHE A 66 12.80 4.71 16.80
N VAL A 67 11.93 5.70 17.06
CA VAL A 67 11.58 6.72 16.07
C VAL A 67 12.80 7.56 15.69
N ASN A 68 13.63 7.96 16.65
CA ASN A 68 14.85 8.72 16.34
C ASN A 68 15.84 7.91 15.49
N ILE A 69 16.04 6.62 15.78
CA ILE A 69 16.89 5.74 14.95
C ILE A 69 16.33 5.63 13.53
N LEU A 70 15.01 5.46 13.40
CA LEU A 70 14.34 5.39 12.10
C LEU A 70 14.49 6.71 11.32
N LEU A 71 14.34 7.85 11.99
CA LEU A 71 14.56 9.19 11.43
C LEU A 71 15.98 9.33 10.86
N PHE A 72 17.00 8.98 11.65
CA PHE A 72 18.39 9.04 11.21
C PHE A 72 18.68 8.08 10.05
N LEU A 73 18.09 6.89 10.04
CA LEU A 73 18.22 5.93 8.94
C LEU A 73 17.67 6.52 7.63
N ILE A 74 16.48 7.13 7.68
CA ILE A 74 15.87 7.77 6.51
C ILE A 74 16.72 8.95 6.04
N LEU A 75 17.26 9.73 6.97
CA LEU A 75 18.12 10.87 6.67
C LEU A 75 19.42 10.41 5.98
N MET A 76 20.05 9.34 6.47
CA MET A 76 21.18 8.69 5.81
C MET A 76 20.84 8.20 4.40
N PHE A 77 19.67 7.57 4.23
CA PHE A 77 19.21 7.10 2.92
C PHE A 77 18.98 8.27 1.96
N SER A 78 18.48 9.40 2.45
CA SER A 78 18.32 10.63 1.66
C SER A 78 19.68 11.18 1.23
N VAL A 79 20.66 11.27 2.14
CA VAL A 79 22.03 11.69 1.81
C VAL A 79 22.65 10.78 0.75
N PHE A 80 22.49 9.46 0.87
CA PHE A 80 22.97 8.53 -0.14
C PHE A 80 22.30 8.75 -1.50
N ASN A 81 20.99 9.03 -1.53
CA ASN A 81 20.29 9.39 -2.77
C ASN A 81 20.84 10.68 -3.39
N PHE A 82 21.11 11.71 -2.57
CA PHE A 82 21.75 12.93 -3.05
C PHE A 82 23.14 12.65 -3.63
N LEU A 83 23.95 11.84 -2.94
CA LEU A 83 25.28 11.42 -3.43
C LEU A 83 25.17 10.67 -4.76
N ALA A 84 24.30 9.67 -4.86
CA ALA A 84 24.10 8.88 -6.06
C ALA A 84 23.63 9.73 -7.25
N ILE A 85 22.80 10.74 -6.99
CA ILE A 85 22.38 11.72 -7.98
C ILE A 85 23.59 12.59 -8.40
N PHE A 86 24.32 13.17 -7.45
CA PHE A 86 25.42 14.08 -7.76
C PHE A 86 26.57 13.39 -8.51
N PHE A 87 27.10 12.31 -7.93
CA PHE A 87 28.23 11.56 -8.48
C PHE A 87 27.85 10.70 -9.68
N GLY A 88 26.59 10.31 -9.83
CA GLY A 88 26.14 9.48 -10.95
C GLY A 88 26.45 10.11 -12.32
N ASN A 89 26.36 11.43 -12.46
CA ASN A 89 26.69 12.10 -13.73
C ASN A 89 28.20 12.24 -13.95
N GLU A 90 28.94 12.52 -12.89
CA GLU A 90 30.40 12.69 -12.97
C GLU A 90 31.08 11.36 -13.35
N ILE A 91 30.60 10.24 -12.81
CA ILE A 91 31.12 8.91 -13.19
C ILE A 91 30.88 8.63 -14.68
N ILE A 92 29.70 9.00 -15.22
CA ILE A 92 29.36 8.76 -16.64
C ILE A 92 30.26 9.60 -17.56
N LYS A 93 30.48 10.87 -17.22
CA LYS A 93 31.38 11.76 -17.97
C LYS A 93 32.83 11.31 -17.87
N TYR A 94 33.30 11.00 -16.66
CA TYR A 94 34.70 10.65 -16.41
C TYR A 94 35.09 9.35 -17.14
N PHE A 95 34.21 8.35 -17.18
CA PHE A 95 34.46 7.10 -17.90
C PHE A 95 34.10 7.14 -19.39
N ASN A 96 33.57 8.26 -19.90
CA ASN A 96 33.14 8.43 -21.29
C ASN A 96 32.25 7.27 -21.77
N LEU A 97 31.35 6.83 -20.88
CA LEU A 97 30.49 5.66 -21.08
C LEU A 97 29.52 5.84 -22.25
N GLU A 98 29.22 7.08 -22.63
CA GLU A 98 28.44 7.41 -23.82
C GLU A 98 29.11 6.94 -25.12
N ASN A 99 30.43 7.06 -25.23
CA ASN A 99 31.16 6.59 -26.42
C ASN A 99 31.45 5.09 -26.38
N LYS A 100 31.64 4.52 -25.18
CA LYS A 100 31.97 3.09 -25.04
C LYS A 100 30.74 2.18 -25.13
N PHE A 101 29.56 2.66 -24.74
CA PHE A 101 28.32 1.90 -24.76
C PHE A 101 27.13 2.72 -25.33
N PRO A 102 26.97 2.76 -26.66
CA PRO A 102 25.94 3.58 -27.32
C PRO A 102 24.51 3.13 -26.99
N SER A 103 24.29 1.85 -26.64
CA SER A 103 22.95 1.38 -26.23
C SER A 103 22.53 1.90 -24.84
N LEU A 104 23.50 2.15 -23.94
CA LEU A 104 23.25 2.72 -22.61
C LEU A 104 23.18 4.25 -22.63
N ALA A 105 23.65 4.91 -23.70
CA ALA A 105 23.59 6.36 -23.85
C ALA A 105 22.14 6.89 -23.74
N THR A 106 21.18 6.19 -24.33
CA THR A 106 19.76 6.53 -24.23
C THR A 106 19.23 6.40 -22.80
N PHE A 107 19.66 5.35 -22.09
CA PHE A 107 19.29 5.12 -20.68
C PHE A 107 19.85 6.22 -19.76
N PHE A 108 21.09 6.66 -19.99
CA PHE A 108 21.69 7.76 -19.24
C PHE A 108 21.05 9.11 -19.53
N LYS A 109 20.70 9.41 -20.79
CA LYS A 109 19.94 10.63 -21.16
C LYS A 109 18.56 10.65 -20.51
N LEU A 110 17.87 9.53 -20.48
CA LEU A 110 16.57 9.40 -19.82
C LEU A 110 16.69 9.61 -18.31
N ARG A 111 17.63 8.93 -17.66
CA ARG A 111 17.94 9.08 -16.22
C ARG A 111 18.28 10.52 -15.85
N THR A 112 19.00 11.23 -16.72
CA THR A 112 19.36 12.65 -16.51
C THR A 112 18.13 13.57 -16.49
N LYS A 113 17.10 13.29 -17.31
CA LYS A 113 15.84 14.04 -17.29
C LYS A 113 15.04 13.78 -16.00
N PHE A 114 14.99 12.52 -15.56
CA PHE A 114 14.30 12.14 -14.32
C PHE A 114 15.00 12.65 -13.05
N LYS A 115 16.29 12.98 -13.14
CA LYS A 115 17.11 13.47 -12.02
C LYS A 115 16.50 14.65 -11.25
N LYS A 116 15.95 15.65 -11.96
CA LYS A 116 15.28 16.81 -11.33
C LYS A 116 14.05 16.40 -10.55
N TYR A 117 13.25 15.48 -11.10
CA TYR A 117 12.05 14.98 -10.46
C TYR A 117 12.38 14.13 -9.22
N TYR A 118 13.37 13.23 -9.32
CA TYR A 118 13.85 12.44 -8.19
C TYR A 118 14.44 13.31 -7.08
N LEU A 119 15.16 14.38 -7.42
CA LEU A 119 15.71 15.30 -6.43
C LEU A 119 14.59 16.08 -5.71
N LEU A 120 13.59 16.59 -6.44
CA LEU A 120 12.43 17.24 -5.85
C LEU A 120 11.65 16.28 -4.93
N TRP A 121 11.42 15.05 -5.39
CA TRP A 121 10.76 14.00 -4.60
C TRP A 121 11.54 13.65 -3.34
N SER A 122 12.87 13.51 -3.43
CA SER A 122 13.71 13.22 -2.28
C SER A 122 13.71 14.35 -1.24
N ILE A 123 13.76 15.62 -1.68
CA ILE A 123 13.61 16.78 -0.80
C ILE A 123 12.24 16.79 -0.13
N PHE A 124 11.17 16.52 -0.88
CA PHE A 124 9.81 16.48 -0.35
C PHE A 124 9.65 15.39 0.72
N VAL A 125 10.13 14.18 0.44
CA VAL A 125 10.13 13.07 1.42
C VAL A 125 10.95 13.45 2.66
N LEU A 126 12.11 14.06 2.48
CA LEU A 126 12.94 14.51 3.60
C LEU A 126 12.20 15.54 4.47
N PHE A 127 11.51 16.50 3.85
CA PHE A 127 10.74 17.51 4.55
C PHE A 127 9.60 16.91 5.38
N VAL A 128 8.85 15.96 4.81
CA VAL A 128 7.76 15.26 5.52
C VAL A 128 8.32 14.48 6.71
N VAL A 129 9.40 13.73 6.50
CA VAL A 129 10.03 12.91 7.55
C VAL A 129 10.55 13.79 8.69
N CYS A 130 11.23 14.90 8.38
CA CYS A 130 11.67 15.87 9.40
C CYS A 130 10.49 16.47 10.15
N SER A 131 9.40 16.82 9.46
CA SER A 131 8.20 17.40 10.09
C SER A 131 7.57 16.41 11.08
N VAL A 132 7.43 15.14 10.68
CA VAL A 132 6.92 14.07 11.56
C VAL A 132 7.84 13.86 12.77
N GLY A 133 9.16 13.84 12.55
CA GLY A 133 10.14 13.71 13.63
C GLY A 133 10.06 14.85 14.65
N ILE A 134 9.86 16.09 14.19
CA ILE A 134 9.65 17.25 15.07
C ILE A 134 8.35 17.11 15.85
N CYS A 135 7.25 16.70 15.21
CA CYS A 135 5.97 16.48 15.89
C CYS A 135 6.07 15.43 17.00
N ILE A 136 6.76 14.32 16.75
CA ILE A 136 6.93 13.24 17.74
C ILE A 136 7.82 13.71 18.90
N ASN A 137 8.93 14.39 18.61
CA ASN A 137 9.78 14.97 19.67
C ASN A 137 9.03 16.01 20.52
N LEU A 138 8.18 16.83 19.91
CA LEU A 138 7.30 17.76 20.65
C LEU A 138 6.28 17.02 21.51
N LEU A 139 5.69 15.93 21.02
CA LEU A 139 4.75 15.11 21.78
C LEU A 139 5.40 14.48 23.02
N ILE A 140 6.66 14.04 22.92
CA ILE A 140 7.41 13.44 24.04
C ILE A 140 7.88 14.49 25.05
N LEU A 141 8.11 15.73 24.60
CA LEU A 141 8.53 16.84 25.46
C LEU A 141 7.37 17.38 26.32
N LEU A 142 6.13 17.30 25.82
CA LEU A 142 4.91 17.78 26.47
C LEU A 142 4.38 16.78 27.51
#